data_AF-A0A4Y2CFQ7-F1
#
_entry.id   AF-A0A4Y2CFQ7-F1
#
_cell.length_a   1.000
_cell.length_b   1.000
_cell.length_c   1.000
_cell.angle_alpha   90.00
_cell.angle_beta   90.00
_cell.angle_gamma   90.00
#
_symmetry.space_group_name_H-M   'P 1'
#
loop_
_entity.id
_entity.type
_entity.pdbx_description
1 polymer ?
#
loop_
_entity_poly.entity_id
_entity_poly.type
_entity_poly.pdbx_seq_one_letter_code
_entity_poly.pdbx_strand_id
1 'polypeptide(L)'
;MLKRKRGITGDAARRREAIRKRQRRVVETEEERSRRLSTMAQLGQDRRAEETEEQRNSRLSDMAERGHERRAEETAEQRNSLLAVMAQRGQMRRAEETEEQRNSRLAVMGQRSQQRRAEETEEQRNSRLAIMAQRGQERRAEGTDEQRNSRLSAMLNMQENTV
;
A
#
# COMPACT_ATOMS: atom_id res chain seq x y z
N MET A 1 -51.10 16.62 -8.42
CA MET A 1 -50.02 16.21 -7.48
C MET A 1 -49.46 17.44 -6.77
N LEU A 2 -49.65 17.55 -5.45
CA LEU A 2 -49.13 18.65 -4.63
C LEU A 2 -47.63 18.45 -4.32
N LYS A 3 -46.76 19.29 -4.88
CA LYS A 3 -45.33 19.31 -4.59
C LYS A 3 -45.12 19.76 -3.14
N ARG A 4 -44.62 18.87 -2.27
CA ARG A 4 -44.28 19.21 -0.87
C ARG A 4 -43.10 20.18 -0.87
N LYS A 5 -43.35 21.47 -0.61
CA LYS A 5 -42.29 22.46 -0.35
C LYS A 5 -41.57 22.06 0.94
N ARG A 6 -40.31 21.60 0.87
CA ARG A 6 -39.44 21.48 2.06
C ARG A 6 -39.31 22.88 2.68
N GLY A 7 -39.86 23.04 3.89
CA GLY A 7 -39.95 24.34 4.55
C GLY A 7 -38.59 24.90 4.95
N ILE A 8 -38.37 26.18 4.63
CA ILE A 8 -37.20 27.02 4.97
C ILE A 8 -36.95 27.03 6.50
N THR A 9 -37.99 26.83 7.30
CA THR A 9 -37.94 26.73 8.77
C THR A 9 -37.20 25.49 9.30
N GLY A 10 -37.23 24.37 8.57
CA GLY A 10 -36.51 23.15 8.93
C GLY A 10 -34.99 23.28 8.77
N ASP A 11 -34.54 24.10 7.82
CA ASP A 11 -33.12 24.37 7.59
C ASP A 11 -32.55 25.29 8.68
N ALA A 12 -33.28 26.33 9.10
CA ALA A 12 -32.89 27.20 10.20
C ALA A 12 -32.82 26.48 11.56
N ALA A 13 -33.73 25.53 11.83
CA ALA A 13 -33.69 24.70 13.03
C ALA A 13 -32.47 23.75 13.03
N ARG A 14 -32.20 23.07 11.91
CA ARG A 14 -31.02 22.20 11.76
C ARG A 14 -29.71 22.95 11.93
N ARG A 15 -29.60 24.15 11.34
CA ARG A 15 -28.42 25.02 11.50
C ARG A 15 -28.20 25.41 12.97
N ARG A 16 -29.25 25.83 13.69
CA ARG A 16 -29.17 26.15 15.13
C ARG A 16 -28.74 24.95 15.97
N GLU A 17 -29.24 23.76 15.64
CA GLU A 17 -28.85 22.52 16.32
C GLU A 17 -27.40 22.12 16.05
N ALA A 18 -26.93 22.26 14.81
CA ALA A 18 -25.54 22.00 14.43
C ALA A 18 -24.57 22.94 15.18
N ILE A 19 -24.92 24.22 15.30
CA ILE A 19 -24.15 25.20 16.08
C ILE A 19 -24.09 24.79 17.54
N ARG A 20 -25.23 24.44 18.16
CA ARG A 20 -25.26 23.98 19.57
C ARG A 20 -24.42 22.72 19.78
N LYS A 21 -24.50 21.75 18.87
CA LYS A 21 -23.68 20.52 18.91
C LYS A 21 -22.19 20.85 18.79
N ARG A 22 -21.80 21.80 17.93
CA ARG A 22 -20.40 22.23 17.80
C ARG A 22 -19.91 22.97 19.04
N GLN A 23 -20.71 23.87 19.61
CA GLN A 23 -20.38 24.59 20.84
C GLN A 23 -20.15 23.64 22.01
N ARG A 24 -21.01 22.62 22.19
CA ARG A 24 -20.81 21.57 23.20
C ARG A 24 -19.46 20.86 23.00
N ARG A 25 -19.10 20.49 21.77
CA ARG A 25 -17.82 19.83 21.47
C ARG A 25 -16.58 20.68 21.73
N VAL A 26 -16.70 22.01 21.67
CA VAL A 26 -15.58 22.93 21.92
C VAL A 26 -15.27 23.05 23.41
N VAL A 27 -16.29 22.90 24.26
CA VAL A 27 -16.15 23.01 25.72
C VAL A 27 -16.06 21.65 26.43
N GLU A 28 -16.15 20.55 25.69
CA GLU A 28 -16.00 19.18 26.22
C GLU A 28 -14.62 19.00 26.88
N THR A 29 -14.60 18.37 28.05
CA THR A 29 -13.36 17.88 28.65
C THR A 29 -12.81 16.69 27.86
N GLU A 30 -11.52 16.36 28.04
CA GLU A 30 -10.92 15.23 27.32
C GLU A 30 -11.57 13.89 27.70
N GLU A 31 -12.04 13.74 28.93
CA GLU A 31 -12.79 12.56 29.36
C GLU A 31 -14.15 12.46 28.67
N GLU A 32 -14.91 13.56 28.62
CA GLU A 32 -16.20 13.59 27.93
C GLU A 32 -16.05 13.35 26.43
N ARG A 33 -15.03 13.95 25.81
CA ARG A 33 -14.66 13.73 24.42
C ARG A 33 -14.30 12.26 24.18
N SER A 34 -13.49 11.67 25.06
CA SER A 34 -13.08 10.26 24.97
C SER A 34 -14.27 9.32 25.10
N ARG A 35 -15.16 9.53 26.09
CA ARG A 35 -16.40 8.75 26.25
C ARG A 35 -17.28 8.86 25.01
N ARG A 36 -17.49 10.07 24.48
CA ARG A 36 -18.30 10.28 23.26
C ARG A 36 -17.71 9.58 22.04
N LEU A 37 -16.40 9.68 21.83
CA LEU A 37 -15.72 9.01 20.71
C LEU A 37 -15.75 7.49 20.86
N SER A 38 -15.60 6.98 22.08
CA SER A 38 -15.73 5.55 22.39
C SER A 38 -17.12 5.03 22.06
N THR A 39 -18.19 5.71 22.50
CA THR A 39 -19.57 5.34 22.14
C THR A 39 -19.80 5.37 20.63
N MET A 40 -19.29 6.38 19.92
CA MET A 40 -19.41 6.44 18.45
C MET A 40 -18.64 5.31 17.75
N ALA A 41 -17.47 4.94 18.26
CA ALA A 41 -16.67 3.84 17.74
C ALA A 41 -17.40 2.51 17.93
N GLN A 42 -17.98 2.27 19.11
CA GLN A 42 -18.76 1.07 19.42
C GLN A 42 -19.98 0.94 18.51
N LEU A 43 -20.82 1.99 18.42
CA LEU A 43 -21.97 2.00 17.51
C LEU A 43 -21.57 1.76 16.05
N GLY A 44 -20.41 2.27 15.64
CA GLY A 44 -19.87 2.02 14.31
C GLY A 44 -19.36 0.59 14.11
N GLN A 45 -18.91 -0.10 15.16
CA GLN A 45 -18.57 -1.52 15.13
C GLN A 45 -19.83 -2.38 15.08
N ASP A 46 -20.81 -2.12 15.95
CA ASP A 46 -22.07 -2.86 16.02
C ASP A 46 -22.80 -2.81 14.67
N ARG A 47 -22.93 -1.62 14.09
CA ARG A 47 -23.52 -1.46 12.75
C ARG A 47 -22.76 -2.24 11.67
N ARG A 48 -21.42 -2.33 11.76
CA ARG A 48 -20.61 -3.10 10.80
C ARG A 48 -20.73 -4.61 11.02
N ALA A 49 -21.00 -5.06 12.23
CA ALA A 49 -21.24 -6.47 12.54
C ALA A 49 -22.61 -6.94 12.02
N GLU A 50 -23.58 -6.03 11.95
CA GLU A 50 -24.93 -6.30 11.44
C GLU A 50 -25.08 -6.09 9.91
N GLU A 51 -24.03 -5.63 9.22
CA GLU A 51 -24.06 -5.43 7.76
C GLU A 51 -24.25 -6.75 7.02
N THR A 52 -25.15 -6.76 6.03
CA THR A 52 -25.19 -7.84 5.04
C THR A 52 -23.98 -7.78 4.12
N GLU A 53 -23.65 -8.88 3.45
CA GLU A 53 -22.53 -8.91 2.47
C GLU A 53 -22.73 -7.87 1.35
N GLU A 54 -23.96 -7.67 0.86
CA GLU A 54 -24.25 -6.63 -0.14
C GLU A 54 -23.97 -5.22 0.39
N GLN A 55 -24.43 -4.92 1.61
CA GLN A 55 -24.18 -3.61 2.25
C GLN A 55 -22.69 -3.39 2.50
N ARG A 56 -21.99 -4.42 2.95
CA ARG A 56 -20.54 -4.40 3.16
C ARG A 56 -19.79 -4.15 1.85
N ASN A 57 -20.15 -4.85 0.78
CA ASN A 57 -19.52 -4.71 -0.53
C ASN A 57 -19.77 -3.32 -1.12
N SER A 58 -21.00 -2.81 -1.05
CA SER A 58 -21.32 -1.43 -1.44
C SER A 58 -20.49 -0.42 -0.65
N ARG A 59 -20.43 -0.55 0.69
CA ARG A 59 -19.63 0.35 1.53
C ARG A 59 -18.12 0.30 1.18
N LEU A 60 -17.58 -0.89 0.93
CA LEU A 60 -16.17 -1.06 0.55
C LEU A 60 -15.90 -0.47 -0.84
N SER A 61 -16.85 -0.61 -1.77
CA SER A 61 -16.78 0.01 -3.10
C SER A 61 -16.73 1.53 -3.00
N ASP A 62 -17.66 2.15 -2.25
CA ASP A 62 -17.70 3.61 -2.06
C ASP A 62 -16.44 4.14 -1.34
N MET A 63 -15.82 3.33 -0.48
CA MET A 63 -14.55 3.67 0.18
C MET A 63 -13.37 3.56 -0.78
N ALA A 64 -13.36 2.55 -1.66
CA ALA A 64 -12.34 2.38 -2.68
C ALA A 64 -12.40 3.52 -3.70
N GLU A 65 -13.59 3.86 -4.19
CA GLU A 65 -13.83 4.96 -5.13
C GLU A 65 -13.33 6.30 -4.58
N ARG A 66 -13.78 6.70 -3.38
CA ARG A 66 -13.25 7.90 -2.70
C ARG A 66 -11.75 7.84 -2.41
N GLY A 67 -11.20 6.63 -2.28
CA GLY A 67 -9.76 6.41 -2.17
C GLY A 67 -9.02 6.62 -3.50
N HIS A 68 -9.66 6.34 -4.63
CA HIS A 68 -9.14 6.61 -5.96
C HIS A 68 -9.22 8.09 -6.30
N GLU A 69 -10.37 8.73 -6.05
CA GLU A 69 -10.55 10.18 -6.25
C GLU A 69 -9.49 10.99 -5.49
N ARG A 70 -9.32 10.73 -4.18
CA ARG A 70 -8.29 11.40 -3.38
C ARG A 70 -6.88 11.19 -3.92
N ARG A 71 -6.55 9.98 -4.39
CA ARG A 71 -5.24 9.68 -4.98
C ARG A 71 -5.04 10.37 -6.34
N ALA A 72 -6.10 10.61 -7.10
CA ALA A 72 -6.02 11.35 -8.35
C ALA A 72 -5.79 12.86 -8.09
N GLU A 73 -6.26 13.38 -6.97
CA GLU A 73 -6.09 14.78 -6.55
C GLU A 73 -4.78 15.04 -5.76
N GLU A 74 -4.00 14.00 -5.44
CA GLU A 74 -2.75 14.14 -4.68
C GLU A 74 -1.67 14.91 -5.46
N THR A 75 -1.05 15.88 -4.79
CA THR A 75 0.16 16.53 -5.30
C THR A 75 1.37 15.58 -5.26
N ALA A 76 2.40 15.85 -6.06
CA ALA A 76 3.62 15.05 -6.07
C ALA A 76 4.30 14.98 -4.68
N GLU A 77 4.29 16.07 -3.92
CA GLU A 77 4.85 16.12 -2.56
C GLU A 77 4.07 15.25 -1.58
N GLN A 78 2.73 15.34 -1.59
CA GLN A 78 1.87 14.49 -0.77
C GLN A 78 2.07 13.01 -1.10
N ARG A 79 2.13 12.68 -2.40
CA ARG A 79 2.39 11.33 -2.86
C ARG A 79 3.76 10.81 -2.41
N ASN A 80 4.81 11.61 -2.56
CA ASN A 80 6.16 11.24 -2.14
C ASN A 80 6.26 11.04 -0.63
N SER A 81 5.63 11.92 0.16
CA SER A 81 5.55 11.77 1.62
C SER A 81 4.83 10.49 2.03
N LEU A 82 3.68 10.20 1.40
CA LEU A 82 2.92 8.98 1.65
C LEU A 82 3.71 7.72 1.27
N LEU A 83 4.41 7.73 0.13
CA LEU A 83 5.29 6.65 -0.29
C LEU A 83 6.46 6.44 0.69
N ALA A 84 7.05 7.52 1.21
CA ALA A 84 8.12 7.44 2.21
C ALA A 84 7.64 6.79 3.51
N VAL A 85 6.46 7.21 4.02
CA VAL A 85 5.85 6.62 5.22
C VAL A 85 5.54 5.13 5.01
N MET A 86 4.99 4.75 3.85
CA MET A 86 4.73 3.34 3.54
C MET A 86 6.02 2.52 3.42
N ALA A 87 7.06 3.08 2.81
CA ALA A 87 8.36 2.42 2.71
C ALA A 87 8.98 2.20 4.09
N GLN A 88 8.98 3.23 4.96
CA GLN A 88 9.47 3.13 6.33
C GLN A 88 8.70 2.06 7.13
N ARG A 89 7.36 2.09 7.09
CA ARG A 89 6.54 1.07 7.75
C ARG A 89 6.82 -0.33 7.22
N GLY A 90 7.06 -0.46 5.92
CA GLY A 90 7.46 -1.72 5.29
C GLY A 90 8.82 -2.22 5.81
N GLN A 91 9.79 -1.34 6.02
CA GLN A 91 11.08 -1.71 6.58
C GLN A 91 10.97 -2.11 8.05
N MET A 92 10.21 -1.37 8.87
CA MET A 92 9.97 -1.73 10.27
C MET A 92 9.34 -3.12 10.38
N ARG A 93 8.31 -3.40 9.57
CA ARG A 93 7.68 -4.73 9.53
C ARG A 93 8.68 -5.84 9.15
N ARG A 94 9.60 -5.60 8.22
CA ARG A 94 10.63 -6.58 7.84
C ARG A 94 11.70 -6.75 8.90
N ALA A 95 12.02 -5.71 9.66
CA ALA A 95 12.98 -5.78 10.77
C ALA A 95 12.41 -6.57 11.96
N GLU A 96 11.09 -6.52 12.15
CA GLU A 96 10.34 -7.24 13.19
C GLU A 96 9.89 -8.66 12.75
N GLU A 97 10.17 -9.08 11.52
CA GLU A 97 9.80 -10.42 11.03
C GLU A 97 10.56 -11.52 11.79
N THR A 98 9.85 -12.59 12.15
CA THR A 98 10.52 -13.83 12.57
C THR A 98 11.16 -14.53 11.37
N GLU A 99 12.14 -15.41 11.60
CA GLU A 99 12.77 -16.18 10.52
C GLU A 99 11.76 -17.02 9.73
N GLU A 100 10.74 -17.58 10.38
CA GLU A 100 9.66 -18.31 9.69
C GLU A 100 8.84 -17.38 8.78
N GLN A 101 8.46 -16.19 9.26
CA GLN A 101 7.73 -15.20 8.47
C GLN A 101 8.56 -14.72 7.28
N ARG A 102 9.86 -14.48 7.49
CA ARG A 102 10.81 -14.09 6.45
C ARG A 102 10.94 -15.18 5.38
N ASN A 103 11.12 -16.43 5.80
CA ASN A 103 11.24 -17.57 4.89
C ASN A 103 9.96 -17.78 4.08
N SER A 104 8.79 -17.71 4.73
CA SER A 104 7.50 -17.77 4.05
C SER A 104 7.34 -16.65 3.02
N ARG A 105 7.66 -15.40 3.39
CA ARG A 105 7.63 -14.26 2.47
C ARG A 105 8.57 -14.44 1.28
N LEU A 106 9.80 -14.91 1.51
CA LEU A 106 10.77 -15.16 0.43
C LEU A 106 10.31 -16.28 -0.50
N ALA A 107 9.73 -17.35 0.04
CA ALA A 107 9.15 -18.43 -0.75
C ALA A 107 8.03 -17.94 -1.66
N VAL A 108 7.07 -17.16 -1.13
CA VAL A 108 5.97 -16.58 -1.91
C VAL A 108 6.48 -15.63 -3.00
N MET A 109 7.47 -14.78 -2.68
CA MET A 109 8.08 -13.90 -3.69
C MET A 109 8.82 -14.68 -4.79
N GLY A 110 9.53 -15.74 -4.41
CA GLY A 110 10.22 -16.64 -5.34
C GLY A 110 9.23 -17.32 -6.29
N GLN A 111 8.18 -17.94 -5.74
CA GLN A 111 7.11 -18.57 -6.52
C GLN A 111 6.47 -17.59 -7.50
N ARG A 112 6.05 -16.40 -7.02
CA ARG A 112 5.45 -15.37 -7.89
C ARG A 112 6.42 -14.89 -8.97
N SER A 113 7.73 -14.83 -8.68
CA SER A 113 8.72 -14.49 -9.69
C SER A 113 8.84 -15.57 -10.77
N GLN A 114 8.78 -16.85 -10.40
CA GLN A 114 8.83 -17.93 -11.38
C GLN A 114 7.57 -17.99 -12.22
N GLN A 115 6.39 -17.81 -11.61
CA GLN A 115 5.14 -17.72 -12.33
C GLN A 115 5.16 -16.59 -13.38
N ARG A 116 5.59 -15.38 -12.98
CA ARG A 116 5.73 -14.26 -13.93
C ARG A 116 6.68 -14.58 -15.09
N ARG A 117 7.79 -15.29 -14.83
CA ARG A 117 8.72 -15.71 -15.88
C ARG A 117 8.15 -16.79 -16.81
N ALA A 118 7.29 -17.66 -16.29
CA ALA A 118 6.61 -18.67 -17.10
C ALA A 118 5.52 -18.04 -17.99
N GLU A 119 4.94 -16.92 -17.56
CA GLU A 119 3.94 -16.15 -18.29
C GLU A 119 4.54 -15.05 -19.20
N GLU A 120 5.87 -14.89 -19.24
CA GLU A 120 6.55 -13.90 -20.09
C GLU A 120 6.33 -14.21 -21.58
N THR A 121 6.04 -13.18 -22.38
CA THR A 121 6.12 -13.29 -23.84
C THR A 121 7.59 -13.39 -24.28
N GLU A 122 7.84 -13.93 -25.48
CA GLU A 122 9.22 -14.00 -26.01
C GLU A 122 9.89 -12.62 -26.10
N GLU A 123 9.14 -11.57 -26.45
CA GLU A 123 9.66 -10.19 -26.46
C GLU A 123 10.06 -9.72 -25.04
N GLN A 124 9.22 -9.98 -24.03
CA GLN A 124 9.51 -9.63 -22.64
C GLN A 124 10.72 -10.40 -22.12
N ARG A 125 10.81 -11.69 -22.45
CA ARG A 125 11.95 -12.56 -22.10
C ARG A 125 13.24 -12.06 -22.74
N ASN A 126 13.22 -11.74 -24.03
CA ASN A 126 14.38 -11.23 -24.77
C ASN A 126 14.83 -9.87 -24.23
N SER A 127 13.89 -8.96 -23.96
CA SER A 127 14.18 -7.66 -23.33
C SER A 127 14.82 -7.84 -21.94
N ARG A 128 14.27 -8.72 -21.10
CA ARG A 128 14.84 -9.02 -19.77
C ARG A 128 16.25 -9.62 -19.87
N LEU A 129 16.46 -10.56 -20.79
CA LEU A 129 17.78 -11.18 -21.00
C LEU A 129 18.80 -10.16 -21.52
N ALA A 130 18.41 -9.27 -22.43
CA ALA A 130 19.25 -8.18 -22.91
C ALA A 130 19.67 -7.24 -21.77
N ILE A 131 18.74 -6.81 -20.93
CA ILE A 131 19.03 -5.96 -19.76
C ILE A 131 19.99 -6.67 -18.79
N MET A 132 19.79 -7.96 -18.52
CA MET A 132 20.68 -8.73 -17.65
C MET A 132 22.07 -8.91 -18.26
N ALA A 133 22.17 -9.15 -19.56
CA ALA A 133 23.43 -9.25 -20.28
C ALA A 133 24.19 -7.93 -20.24
N GLN A 134 23.52 -6.81 -20.53
CA GLN A 134 24.09 -5.46 -20.47
C GLN A 134 24.62 -5.14 -19.07
N ARG A 135 23.80 -5.31 -18.02
CA ARG A 135 24.25 -5.12 -16.62
C ARG A 135 25.39 -6.05 -16.23
N GLY A 136 25.43 -7.25 -16.83
CA GLY A 136 26.55 -8.17 -16.70
C GLY A 136 27.84 -7.60 -17.29
N GLN A 137 27.77 -7.00 -18.48
CA GLN A 137 28.91 -6.35 -19.12
C GLN A 137 29.37 -5.10 -18.39
N GLU A 138 28.44 -4.24 -17.95
CA GLU A 138 28.75 -3.04 -17.15
C GLU A 138 29.55 -3.41 -15.89
N ARG A 139 29.09 -4.41 -15.12
CA ARG A 139 29.82 -4.92 -13.94
C ARG A 139 31.18 -5.57 -14.26
N ARG A 140 31.40 -6.03 -15.50
CA ARG A 140 32.71 -6.53 -15.94
C ARG A 140 33.63 -5.38 -16.30
N ALA A 141 33.12 -4.36 -16.99
CA ALA A 141 33.87 -3.17 -17.37
C ALA A 141 34.31 -2.36 -16.14
N GLU A 142 33.40 -2.14 -15.18
CA GLU A 142 33.65 -1.40 -13.94
C GLU A 142 34.43 -2.19 -12.87
N GLY A 143 34.68 -3.48 -13.09
CA GLY A 143 35.37 -4.33 -12.12
C GLY A 143 36.85 -3.98 -11.98
N THR A 144 37.37 -4.03 -10.75
CA THR A 144 38.80 -3.79 -10.46
C THR A 144 39.68 -4.88 -11.06
N ASP A 145 40.99 -4.61 -11.22
CA ASP A 145 41.93 -5.57 -11.80
C ASP A 145 42.04 -6.86 -10.97
N GLU A 146 41.90 -6.79 -9.64
CA GLU A 146 41.79 -7.97 -8.77
C GLU A 146 40.56 -8.81 -9.08
N GLN A 147 39.39 -8.17 -9.25
CA GLN A 147 38.16 -8.86 -9.65
C GLN A 147 38.27 -9.46 -11.05
N ARG A 148 38.99 -8.80 -11.96
CA ARG A 148 39.29 -9.32 -13.30
C ARG A 148 40.19 -10.55 -13.21
N ASN A 149 41.27 -10.49 -12.44
CA ASN A 149 42.18 -11.60 -12.24
C ASN A 149 41.48 -12.80 -11.57
N SER A 150 40.68 -12.59 -10.51
CA SER A 150 39.91 -13.69 -9.90
C SER A 150 38.93 -14.35 -10.88
N ARG A 151 38.30 -13.57 -11.78
CA ARG A 151 37.42 -14.12 -12.83
C ARG A 151 38.19 -14.92 -13.88
N LEU A 152 39.34 -14.41 -14.31
CA LEU A 152 40.22 -15.11 -15.26
C LEU A 152 40.76 -16.41 -14.68
N SER A 153 41.22 -16.41 -13.42
CA SER A 153 41.63 -17.63 -12.70
C SER A 153 40.48 -18.62 -12.55
N ALA A 154 39.26 -18.16 -12.22
CA ALA A 154 38.09 -19.03 -12.13
C ALA A 154 37.73 -19.66 -13.49
N MET A 155 37.89 -18.93 -14.60
CA MET A 155 37.69 -19.47 -15.94
C MET A 155 38.75 -20.50 -16.33
N LEU A 156 40.01 -20.25 -16.01
CA LEU A 156 41.12 -21.19 -16.26
C LEU A 156 40.91 -22.50 -15.48
N ASN A 157 40.57 -22.41 -14.19
CA ASN A 157 40.28 -23.59 -13.37
C ASN A 157 39.07 -24.41 -13.88
N MET A 158 38.08 -23.74 -14.48
CA MET A 158 36.93 -24.42 -15.10
C MET A 158 37.32 -25.17 -16.39
N GLN A 159 38.31 -24.68 -17.14
CA GLN A 159 38.83 -25.35 -18.33
C GLN A 159 39.71 -26.55 -17.96
N GLU A 160 40.52 -26.42 -16.90
CA GLU A 160 41.40 -27.49 -16.40
C GLU A 160 40.62 -28.67 -15.78
N ASN A 161 39.47 -28.42 -15.16
CA ASN A 161 38.62 -29.46 -14.56
C ASN A 161 37.61 -30.11 -15.54
N THR A 162 37.70 -29.82 -16.84
CA THR A 162 36.81 -30.39 -17.88
C THR A 162 37.46 -31.48 -18.74
N VAL A 163 38.61 -32.02 -18.32
CA VAL A 163 39.30 -33.18 -18.90
C VAL A 163 39.18 -34.37 -17.96
#